data_AF-W4MCW6-F1
#
_entry.id   AF-W4MCW6-F1
#
_cell.length_a   1.000
_cell.length_b   1.000
_cell.length_c   1.000
_cell.angle_alpha   90.00
_cell.angle_beta   90.00
_cell.angle_gamma   90.00
#
_symmetry.space_group_name_H-M   'P 1'
#
loop_
_entity.id
_entity.type
_entity.pdbx_description
1 polymer ?
#
loop_
_entity_poly.entity_id
_entity_poly.type
_entity_poly.pdbx_seq_one_letter_code
_entity_poly.pdbx_strand_id
1 'polypeptide(L)'
;MRWFTWSYLPGLHWLAWIQAGLQARHPPYYLIGLLYALPSLFVGVARAASLRLLVVSWIVHLLHIYLQQASINRRIVQASLSSASTSEEALRQALLHAALEHGGALTVTQGVMATGATFTRVEKTLNLMVASGYVFTRNNPETGLLEYVFTEMI
;
A
#
# COMPACT_ATOMS: atom_id res chain seq x y z
N MET A 1 27.75 37.12 -51.66
CA MET A 1 27.12 37.71 -50.45
C MET A 1 26.10 36.73 -49.87
N ARG A 2 26.40 36.07 -48.75
CA ARG A 2 25.46 35.22 -47.97
C ARG A 2 25.65 35.53 -46.48
N TRP A 3 25.21 36.72 -46.06
CA TRP A 3 25.42 37.25 -44.70
C TRP A 3 24.18 37.13 -43.79
N PHE A 4 23.10 36.46 -44.23
CA PHE A 4 21.76 36.80 -43.71
C PHE A 4 20.97 35.69 -42.99
N THR A 5 21.53 34.53 -42.66
CA THR A 5 20.68 33.43 -42.11
C THR A 5 20.81 33.19 -40.61
N TRP A 6 21.86 33.65 -39.94
CA TRP A 6 22.10 33.29 -38.52
C TRP A 6 21.75 34.39 -37.50
N SER A 7 21.68 35.66 -37.93
CA SER A 7 21.43 36.80 -37.03
C SER A 7 20.00 36.91 -36.51
N TYR A 8 19.06 36.17 -37.11
CA TYR A 8 17.62 36.24 -36.78
C TYR A 8 17.14 35.15 -35.82
N LEU A 9 18.02 34.25 -35.36
CA LEU A 9 17.66 33.25 -34.35
C LEU A 9 17.87 33.85 -32.94
N PRO A 10 16.79 34.20 -32.21
CA PRO A 10 16.92 34.73 -30.85
C PRO A 10 17.68 33.72 -29.97
N GLY A 11 18.74 34.19 -29.32
CA GLY A 11 19.64 33.36 -28.48
C GLY A 11 20.90 32.82 -29.17
N LEU A 12 21.05 32.94 -30.49
CA LEU A 12 22.23 32.46 -31.25
C LEU A 12 23.06 33.59 -31.89
N HIS A 13 22.70 34.85 -31.64
CA HIS A 13 23.39 36.03 -32.18
C HIS A 13 24.86 36.15 -31.77
N TRP A 14 25.28 35.54 -30.66
CA TRP A 14 26.68 35.52 -30.23
C TRP A 14 27.59 34.72 -31.17
N LEU A 15 27.07 33.70 -31.86
CA LEU A 15 27.83 32.95 -32.87
C LEU A 15 28.21 33.82 -34.07
N ALA A 16 27.37 34.79 -34.44
CA ALA A 16 27.65 35.72 -35.52
C ALA A 16 28.86 36.62 -35.18
N TRP A 17 29.00 37.04 -33.92
CA TRP A 17 30.14 37.84 -33.46
C TRP A 17 31.44 37.03 -33.40
N ILE A 18 31.38 35.76 -32.99
CA ILE A 18 32.53 34.86 -33.02
C ILE A 18 32.99 34.60 -34.47
N GLN A 19 32.04 34.32 -35.37
CA GLN A 19 32.34 34.12 -36.78
C GLN A 19 32.93 35.39 -37.43
N ALA A 20 32.39 36.56 -37.09
CA ALA A 20 32.93 37.85 -37.54
C ALA A 20 34.36 38.06 -37.02
N GLY A 21 34.65 37.69 -35.76
CA GLY A 21 36.01 37.72 -35.21
C GLY A 21 36.99 36.82 -35.96
N LEU A 22 36.59 35.59 -36.29
CA LEU A 22 37.36 34.64 -37.11
C LEU A 22 37.70 35.19 -38.50
N GLN A 23 36.74 35.83 -39.16
CA GLN A 23 36.93 36.41 -40.49
C GLN A 23 37.79 37.67 -40.45
N ALA A 24 37.55 38.55 -39.48
CA ALA A 24 38.26 39.81 -39.34
C ALA A 24 39.66 39.65 -38.73
N ARG A 25 40.00 38.48 -38.15
CA ARG A 25 41.20 38.25 -37.32
C ARG A 25 41.40 39.34 -36.25
N HIS A 26 40.31 39.92 -35.79
CA HIS A 26 40.31 41.02 -34.83
C HIS A 26 39.90 40.49 -33.45
N PRO A 27 40.82 40.54 -32.46
CA PRO A 27 40.59 40.02 -31.12
C PRO A 27 39.33 40.51 -30.38
N PRO A 28 38.89 41.78 -30.49
CA PRO A 28 37.77 42.26 -29.65
C PRO A 28 36.43 41.60 -29.97
N TYR A 29 36.22 41.10 -31.19
CA TYR A 29 34.97 40.43 -31.56
C TYR A 29 34.77 39.10 -30.84
N TYR A 30 35.85 38.40 -30.46
CA TYR A 30 35.75 37.18 -29.64
C TYR A 30 35.28 37.49 -28.22
N LEU A 31 35.76 38.59 -27.63
CA LEU A 31 35.35 39.02 -26.29
C LEU A 31 33.87 39.41 -26.25
N ILE A 32 33.41 40.13 -27.27
CA ILE A 32 31.99 40.49 -27.42
C ILE A 32 31.13 39.24 -27.62
N GLY A 33 31.54 38.33 -28.51
CA GLY A 33 30.84 37.06 -28.70
C GLY A 33 30.75 36.22 -27.43
N LEU A 34 31.84 36.12 -26.65
CA LEU A 34 31.84 35.40 -25.38
C LEU A 34 30.92 36.06 -24.34
N LEU A 35 30.95 37.38 -24.23
CA LEU A 35 30.12 38.13 -23.29
C LEU A 35 28.62 37.91 -23.56
N TYR A 36 28.23 37.90 -24.83
CA TYR A 36 26.84 37.64 -25.25
C TYR A 36 26.43 36.15 -25.17
N ALA A 37 27.38 35.21 -25.07
CA ALA A 37 27.07 33.79 -24.90
C ALA A 37 26.61 33.46 -23.47
N LEU A 38 27.08 34.19 -22.45
CA LEU A 38 26.83 33.90 -21.03
C LEU A 38 25.34 33.82 -20.65
N PRO A 39 24.45 34.77 -21.05
CA PRO A 39 23.03 34.68 -20.71
C PRO A 39 22.35 33.46 -21.35
N SER A 40 22.73 33.10 -22.58
CA SER A 40 22.15 31.96 -23.30
C SER A 40 22.54 30.62 -22.69
N LEU A 41 23.79 30.48 -22.25
CA LEU A 41 24.28 29.31 -21.54
C LEU A 41 23.61 29.18 -20.16
N PHE A 42 23.43 30.29 -19.44
CA PHE A 42 22.74 30.30 -18.16
C PHE A 42 21.30 29.78 -18.27
N VAL A 43 20.54 30.24 -19.27
CA VAL A 43 19.17 29.76 -19.53
C VAL A 43 19.15 28.26 -19.87
N GLY A 44 20.12 27.79 -20.67
CA GLY A 44 20.27 26.37 -20.99
C GLY A 44 20.52 25.50 -19.76
N VAL A 45 21.45 25.92 -18.90
CA VAL A 45 21.77 25.22 -17.64
C VAL A 45 20.58 25.25 -16.68
N ALA A 46 19.91 26.40 -16.54
CA ALA A 46 18.73 26.54 -15.69
C ALA A 46 17.57 25.62 -16.15
N ARG A 47 17.34 25.51 -17.46
CA ARG A 47 16.34 24.58 -18.02
C ARG A 47 16.70 23.11 -17.84
N ALA A 48 17.98 22.77 -18.00
CA ALA A 48 18.44 21.40 -17.73
C ALA A 48 18.28 21.05 -16.24
N ALA A 49 18.57 21.98 -15.34
CA ALA A 49 18.37 21.81 -13.91
C ALA A 49 16.87 21.67 -13.56
N SER A 50 15.99 22.48 -14.16
CA SER A 50 14.54 22.38 -13.91
C SER A 50 13.96 21.03 -14.35
N LEU A 51 14.40 20.49 -15.49
CA LEU A 51 13.97 19.16 -15.95
C LEU A 51 14.39 18.05 -14.97
N ARG A 52 15.62 18.12 -14.45
CA ARG A 52 16.10 17.17 -13.43
C ARG A 52 15.25 17.24 -12.16
N LEU A 53 14.91 18.44 -11.70
CA LEU A 53 14.07 18.62 -10.51
C LEU A 53 12.64 18.11 -10.70
N LEU A 54 12.06 18.31 -11.90
CA LEU A 54 10.73 17.77 -12.23
C LEU A 54 10.72 16.24 -12.20
N VAL A 55 11.76 15.60 -12.75
CA VAL A 55 11.89 14.13 -12.74
C VAL A 55 12.01 13.61 -11.31
N VAL A 56 12.86 14.23 -10.48
CA VAL A 56 13.01 13.84 -9.07
C VAL A 56 11.70 14.04 -8.30
N SER A 57 11.05 15.18 -8.47
CA SER A 57 9.76 15.47 -7.84
C SER A 57 8.69 14.43 -8.22
N TRP A 58 8.62 14.07 -9.50
CA TRP A 58 7.69 13.05 -9.99
C TRP A 58 8.00 11.66 -9.42
N ILE A 59 9.27 11.25 -9.36
CA ILE A 59 9.70 9.98 -8.73
C ILE A 59 9.33 9.95 -7.24
N VAL A 60 9.60 11.04 -6.51
CA VAL A 60 9.26 11.14 -5.08
C VAL A 60 7.75 11.07 -4.89
N HIS A 61 6.97 11.73 -5.74
CA HIS A 61 5.52 11.69 -5.68
C HIS A 61 4.96 10.28 -5.95
N LEU A 62 5.50 9.57 -6.96
CA LEU A 62 5.15 8.18 -7.23
C LEU A 62 5.53 7.25 -6.08
N LEU A 63 6.71 7.43 -5.48
CA LEU A 63 7.15 6.68 -4.31
C LEU A 63 6.21 6.93 -3.12
N HIS A 64 5.81 8.18 -2.89
CA HIS A 64 4.86 8.53 -1.84
C HIS A 64 3.51 7.83 -2.04
N ILE A 65 2.97 7.86 -3.26
CA ILE A 65 1.73 7.16 -3.61
C ILE A 65 1.86 5.66 -3.36
N TYR A 66 2.98 5.05 -3.78
CA TYR A 66 3.23 3.62 -3.60
C TYR A 66 3.28 3.23 -2.11
N LEU A 67 4.04 3.98 -1.30
CA LEU A 67 4.14 3.75 0.14
C LEU A 67 2.81 3.97 0.85
N GLN A 68 2.03 4.97 0.43
CA GLN A 68 0.70 5.22 0.96
C GLN A 68 -0.25 4.06 0.69
N GLN A 69 -0.27 3.51 -0.53
CA GLN A 69 -1.07 2.32 -0.85
C GLN A 69 -0.67 1.10 -0.02
N ALA A 70 0.64 0.86 0.15
CA ALA A 70 1.13 -0.24 0.99
C ALA A 70 0.65 -0.11 2.45
N SER A 71 0.60 1.12 2.98
CA SER A 71 0.10 1.37 4.35
C SER A 71 -1.41 1.12 4.47
N ILE A 72 -2.20 1.49 3.47
CA ILE A 72 -3.65 1.30 3.45
C ILE A 72 -3.98 -0.20 3.41
N ASN A 73 -3.33 -0.96 2.52
CA ASN A 73 -3.57 -2.40 2.40
C ASN A 73 -3.27 -3.14 3.72
N ARG A 74 -2.16 -2.79 4.40
CA ARG A 74 -1.85 -3.37 5.71
C ARG A 74 -2.93 -3.08 6.75
N ARG A 75 -3.44 -1.85 6.78
CA ARG A 75 -4.52 -1.47 7.71
C ARG A 75 -5.81 -2.24 7.45
N ILE A 76 -6.19 -2.42 6.19
CA ILE A 76 -7.38 -3.19 5.80
C ILE A 76 -7.25 -4.64 6.26
N VAL A 77 -6.10 -5.28 6.01
CA VAL A 77 -5.86 -6.67 6.43
C VAL A 77 -5.84 -6.80 7.95
N GLN A 78 -5.23 -5.87 8.67
CA GLN A 78 -5.23 -5.92 10.14
C GLN A 78 -6.63 -5.72 10.72
N ALA A 79 -7.42 -4.80 10.15
CA ALA A 79 -8.80 -4.56 10.57
C ALA A 79 -9.69 -5.78 10.31
N SER A 80 -9.53 -6.46 9.16
CA SER A 80 -10.29 -7.67 8.85
C SER A 80 -9.89 -8.86 9.73
N LEU A 81 -8.60 -9.02 10.05
CA LEU A 81 -8.13 -10.03 10.99
C LEU A 81 -8.68 -9.78 12.41
N SER A 82 -8.68 -8.52 12.85
CA SER A 82 -9.22 -8.14 14.16
C SER A 82 -10.74 -8.31 14.22
N SER A 83 -11.49 -7.95 13.17
CA SER A 83 -12.93 -8.17 13.16
C SER A 83 -13.28 -9.65 13.10
N ALA A 84 -12.50 -10.45 12.35
CA ALA A 84 -12.62 -11.90 12.36
C ALA A 84 -12.34 -12.47 13.74
N SER A 85 -11.26 -12.06 14.43
CA SER A 85 -10.96 -12.54 15.78
C SER A 85 -12.06 -12.17 16.78
N THR A 86 -12.61 -10.96 16.69
CA THR A 86 -13.76 -10.55 17.52
C THR A 86 -15.01 -11.36 17.18
N SER A 87 -15.24 -11.67 15.91
CA SER A 87 -16.37 -12.51 15.49
C SER A 87 -16.24 -13.95 15.97
N GLU A 88 -15.02 -14.51 15.93
CA GLU A 88 -14.74 -15.85 16.46
C GLU A 88 -14.84 -15.90 18.00
N GLU A 89 -14.39 -14.85 18.68
CA GLU A 89 -14.58 -14.70 20.13
C GLU A 89 -16.07 -14.63 20.51
N ALA A 90 -16.85 -13.80 19.80
CA ALA A 90 -18.30 -13.71 20.00
C ALA A 90 -19.00 -15.04 19.77
N LEU A 91 -18.58 -15.82 18.76
CA LEU A 91 -19.10 -17.15 18.51
C LEU A 91 -18.80 -18.11 19.67
N ARG A 92 -17.56 -18.11 20.20
CA ARG A 92 -17.19 -18.94 21.36
C ARG A 92 -18.01 -18.58 22.60
N GLN A 93 -18.23 -17.29 22.85
CA GLN A 93 -19.05 -16.82 23.97
C GLN A 93 -20.51 -17.25 23.82
N ALA A 94 -21.07 -17.16 22.61
CA ALA A 94 -22.44 -17.60 22.35
C ALA A 94 -22.60 -19.12 22.50
N LEU A 95 -21.61 -19.92 22.07
CA LEU A 95 -21.59 -21.36 22.30
C LEU A 95 -21.47 -21.70 23.79
N LEU A 96 -20.64 -20.98 24.54
CA LEU A 96 -20.54 -21.15 25.99
C LEU A 96 -21.88 -20.85 26.68
N HIS A 97 -22.56 -19.78 26.25
CA HIS A 97 -23.87 -19.42 26.80
C HIS A 97 -24.92 -20.49 26.50
N ALA A 98 -24.96 -20.99 25.27
CA ALA A 98 -25.85 -22.09 24.90
C ALA A 98 -25.54 -23.37 25.69
N ALA A 99 -24.28 -23.64 26.03
CA ALA A 99 -23.92 -24.77 26.88
C ALA A 99 -24.45 -24.62 28.31
N LEU A 100 -24.46 -23.40 28.88
CA LEU A 100 -25.08 -23.14 30.19
C LEU A 100 -26.56 -23.56 30.18
N GLU A 101 -27.29 -23.20 29.14
CA GLU A 101 -28.72 -23.49 29.02
C GLU A 101 -29.00 -24.99 28.82
N HIS A 102 -28.02 -25.73 28.29
CA HIS A 102 -28.11 -27.16 28.00
C HIS A 102 -27.33 -28.05 28.99
N GLY A 103 -27.07 -27.56 30.20
CA GLY A 103 -26.50 -28.38 31.28
C GLY A 103 -25.00 -28.66 31.13
N GLY A 104 -24.25 -27.72 30.54
CA GLY A 104 -22.79 -27.79 30.38
C GLY A 104 -22.33 -28.56 29.13
N ALA A 105 -23.24 -29.02 28.29
CA ALA A 105 -22.93 -29.76 27.07
C ALA A 105 -23.74 -29.29 25.87
N LEU A 106 -23.17 -29.43 24.66
CA LEU A 106 -23.81 -29.05 23.40
C LEU A 106 -23.52 -30.04 22.29
N THR A 107 -24.51 -30.28 21.44
CA THR A 107 -24.30 -30.84 20.10
C THR A 107 -24.02 -29.73 19.09
N VAL A 108 -23.41 -30.07 17.94
CA VAL A 108 -23.20 -29.11 16.85
C VAL A 108 -24.53 -28.48 16.40
N THR A 109 -25.60 -29.27 16.32
CA THR A 109 -26.93 -28.80 15.93
C THR A 109 -27.49 -27.77 16.90
N GLN A 110 -27.38 -28.00 18.21
CA GLN A 110 -27.79 -27.02 19.21
C GLN A 110 -26.93 -25.74 19.13
N GLY A 111 -25.62 -25.88 18.92
CA GLY A 111 -24.74 -24.73 18.70
C GLY A 111 -25.13 -23.91 17.47
N VAL A 112 -25.52 -24.55 16.37
CA VAL A 112 -26.05 -23.88 15.17
C VAL A 112 -27.37 -23.16 15.47
N MET A 113 -28.29 -23.82 16.18
CA MET A 113 -29.58 -23.23 16.55
C MET A 113 -29.41 -22.01 17.45
N ALA A 114 -28.49 -22.06 18.42
CA ALA A 114 -28.27 -20.98 19.36
C ALA A 114 -27.53 -19.78 18.74
N THR A 115 -26.61 -20.03 17.81
CA THR A 115 -25.73 -18.97 17.25
C THR A 115 -26.16 -18.46 15.89
N GLY A 116 -27.00 -19.22 15.16
CA GLY A 116 -27.33 -18.96 13.75
C GLY A 116 -26.15 -19.15 12.78
N ALA A 117 -24.98 -19.60 13.26
CA ALA A 117 -23.81 -19.85 12.44
C ALA A 117 -23.94 -21.18 11.67
N THR A 118 -23.14 -21.36 10.63
CA THR A 118 -23.17 -22.61 9.84
C THR A 118 -22.61 -23.79 10.64
N PHE A 119 -23.07 -25.00 10.33
CA PHE A 119 -22.57 -26.25 10.93
C PHE A 119 -21.05 -26.34 10.91
N THR A 120 -20.42 -26.05 9.77
CA THR A 120 -18.96 -26.07 9.62
C THR A 120 -18.27 -25.09 10.55
N ARG A 121 -18.83 -23.88 10.74
CA ARG A 121 -18.22 -22.87 11.59
C ARG A 121 -18.32 -23.25 13.07
N VAL A 122 -19.48 -23.74 13.50
CA VAL A 122 -19.72 -24.21 14.86
C VAL A 122 -18.84 -25.41 15.19
N GLU A 123 -18.85 -26.44 14.35
CA GLU A 123 -18.04 -27.65 14.53
C GLU A 123 -16.55 -27.33 14.59
N LYS A 124 -16.05 -26.50 13.66
CA LYS A 124 -14.65 -26.07 13.66
C LYS A 124 -14.29 -25.34 14.96
N THR A 125 -15.16 -24.45 15.42
CA THR A 125 -14.94 -23.68 16.66
C THR A 125 -14.90 -24.61 17.87
N LEU A 126 -15.87 -25.53 18.00
CA LEU A 126 -15.91 -26.52 19.07
C LEU A 126 -14.67 -27.43 19.05
N ASN A 127 -14.24 -27.89 17.88
CA ASN A 127 -13.01 -28.69 17.74
C ASN A 127 -11.75 -27.91 18.15
N LEU A 128 -11.68 -26.61 17.87
CA LEU A 128 -10.59 -25.76 18.37
C LEU A 128 -10.63 -25.64 19.90
N MET A 129 -11.82 -25.54 20.49
CA MET A 129 -12.00 -25.52 21.95
C MET A 129 -11.64 -26.86 22.60
N VAL A 130 -11.85 -27.97 21.87
CA VAL A 130 -11.35 -29.29 22.27
C VAL A 130 -9.83 -29.34 22.24
N ALA A 131 -9.22 -28.85 21.16
CA ALA A 131 -7.76 -28.81 21.03
C ALA A 131 -7.09 -27.91 22.09
N SER A 132 -7.76 -26.86 22.56
CA SER A 132 -7.27 -26.01 23.65
C SER A 132 -7.65 -26.51 25.05
N GLY A 133 -8.40 -27.61 25.17
CA GLY A 133 -8.77 -28.24 26.45
C GLY A 133 -9.94 -27.60 27.20
N TYR A 134 -10.62 -26.60 26.61
CA TYR A 134 -11.81 -26.00 27.23
C TYR A 134 -13.05 -26.90 27.15
N VAL A 135 -13.04 -27.80 26.18
CA VAL A 135 -14.15 -28.70 25.86
C VAL A 135 -13.57 -30.10 25.66
N PHE A 136 -14.35 -31.14 25.94
CA PHE A 136 -14.04 -32.49 25.49
C PHE A 136 -15.26 -33.10 24.80
N THR A 137 -15.02 -34.06 23.92
CA THR A 137 -16.08 -34.79 23.24
C THR A 137 -16.50 -36.00 24.05
N ARG A 138 -17.80 -36.19 24.20
CA ARG A 138 -18.43 -37.33 24.87
C ARG A 138 -19.52 -37.88 23.98
N ASN A 139 -19.56 -39.19 23.80
CA ASN A 139 -20.73 -39.83 23.20
C ASN A 139 -21.76 -40.08 24.30
N ASN A 140 -22.96 -39.51 24.18
CA ASN A 140 -24.03 -39.72 25.15
C ASN A 140 -24.57 -41.15 25.01
N PRO A 141 -24.50 -42.00 26.07
CA PRO A 141 -24.91 -43.40 25.98
C PRO A 141 -26.41 -43.60 25.80
N GLU A 142 -27.24 -42.62 26.15
CA GLU A 142 -28.70 -42.70 26.03
C GLU A 142 -29.18 -42.30 24.63
N THR A 143 -28.59 -41.25 24.05
CA THR A 143 -29.01 -40.68 22.76
C THR A 143 -28.13 -41.09 21.57
N GLY A 144 -26.91 -41.56 21.84
CA GLY A 144 -25.89 -41.87 20.82
C GLY A 144 -25.32 -40.64 20.12
N LEU A 145 -25.61 -39.43 20.63
CA LEU A 145 -25.15 -38.18 20.03
C LEU A 145 -23.77 -37.79 20.57
N LEU A 146 -22.96 -37.20 19.69
CA LEU A 146 -21.68 -36.59 20.06
C LEU A 146 -21.94 -35.23 20.71
N GLU A 147 -21.65 -35.14 22.00
CA GLU A 147 -21.73 -33.94 22.80
C GLU A 147 -20.34 -33.34 23.02
N TYR A 148 -20.27 -32.02 22.95
CA TYR A 148 -19.15 -31.20 23.35
C TYR A 148 -19.43 -30.68 24.75
N VAL A 149 -18.68 -31.20 25.72
CA VAL A 149 -18.88 -30.92 27.14
C VAL A 149 -17.84 -29.90 27.59
N PHE A 150 -18.29 -28.81 28.20
CA PHE A 150 -17.43 -27.72 28.63
C PHE A 150 -16.89 -28.03 30.03
N THR A 151 -15.57 -28.12 30.14
CA THR A 151 -14.88 -28.67 31.33
C THR A 151 -15.21 -27.91 32.61
N GLU A 152 -15.38 -26.59 32.55
CA GLU A 152 -15.58 -25.72 33.72
C GLU A 152 -17.05 -25.70 34.22
N MET A 153 -17.95 -26.47 33.61
CA MET A 153 -19.40 -26.34 33.80
C MET A 153 -20.06 -27.62 34.37
N ILE A 154 -19.25 -28.61 34.71
CA ILE A 154 -19.64 -29.95 35.13
C ILE A 154 -18.99 -30.32 36.46
#